data_AF-E2AZJ2-F1
#
_entry.id   AF-E2AZJ2-F1
#
_cell.length_a   1.000
_cell.length_b   1.000
_cell.length_c   1.000
_cell.angle_alpha   90.00
_cell.angle_beta   90.00
_cell.angle_gamma   90.00
#
_symmetry.space_group_name_H-M   'P 1'
#
loop_
_entity.id
_entity.type
_entity.pdbx_description
1 polymer ?
#
loop_
_entity_poly.entity_id
_entity_poly.type
_entity_poly.pdbx_seq_one_letter_code
_entity_poly.pdbx_strand_id
1 'polypeptide(L)' 'LSENEVAQVIALLEDGRSQRYVADRFNVSRSVVARAWIRYQDTGLYQRRRG' A
#
# COMPACT_ATOMS: atom_id res chain seq x y z
N LEU A 1 7.31 -5.09 3.64
CA LEU A 1 6.59 -3.87 4.06
C LEU A 1 6.11 -4.08 5.49
N SER A 2 6.72 -3.34 6.41
CA SER A 2 6.18 -3.09 7.75
C SER A 2 4.84 -2.36 7.66
N GLU A 3 4.06 -2.36 8.75
CA GLU A 3 2.75 -1.69 8.78
C GLU A 3 2.86 -0.18 8.46
N ASN A 4 3.93 0.48 8.91
CA ASN A 4 4.20 1.89 8.60
C ASN A 4 4.49 2.11 7.11
N GLU A 5 5.23 1.21 6.46
CA GLU A 5 5.49 1.31 5.02
C GLU A 5 4.21 1.09 4.20
N VAL A 6 3.32 0.18 4.64
CA VAL A 6 2.01 -0.01 3.99
C VAL A 6 1.16 1.25 4.09
N ALA A 7 1.12 1.90 5.26
CA ALA A 7 0.41 3.17 5.43
C ALA A 7 0.96 4.27 4.51
N GLN A 8 2.29 4.38 4.37
CA GLN A 8 2.90 5.35 3.46
C GLN A 8 2.64 5.01 1.98
N VAL A 9 2.65 3.73 1.61
CA VAL A 9 2.28 3.27 0.26
C VAL A 9 0.85 3.68 -0.07
N ILE A 10 -0.09 3.44 0.85
CA ILE A 10 -1.51 3.80 0.65
C ILE A 10 -1.67 5.31 0.51
N ALA A 11 -1.07 6.10 1.41
CA ALA A 11 -1.15 7.55 1.36
C ALA A 11 -0.66 8.11 0.01
N LEU A 12 0.44 7.57 -0.54
CA LEU A 12 0.95 8.00 -1.84
C LEU A 12 0.02 7.61 -3.00
N LEU A 13 -0.66 6.47 -2.91
CA LEU A 13 -1.63 6.05 -3.93
C LEU A 13 -2.90 6.91 -3.89
N GLU A 14 -3.37 7.29 -2.70
CA GLU A 14 -4.49 8.24 -2.52
C GLU A 14 -4.15 9.63 -3.06
N ASP A 15 -2.90 10.08 -2.90
CA ASP A 15 -2.35 11.30 -3.49
C ASP A 15 -2.26 11.26 -5.04
N GLY A 16 -2.65 10.15 -5.65
CA GLY A 16 -2.65 9.96 -7.10
C GLY A 16 -1.29 9.56 -7.69
N ARG A 17 -0.32 9.15 -6.85
CA ARG A 17 0.96 8.65 -7.37
C ARG A 17 0.77 7.28 -8.02
N SER A 18 1.50 7.04 -9.11
CA SER A 18 1.42 5.76 -9.81
C SER A 18 2.00 4.63 -8.96
N GLN A 19 1.40 3.43 -9.06
CA GLN A 19 1.94 2.24 -8.39
C GLN A 19 3.39 1.91 -8.78
N ARG A 20 3.82 2.30 -9.98
CA ARG A 20 5.22 2.15 -10.41
C ARG A 20 6.14 3.03 -9.58
N TYR A 21 5.82 4.32 -9.46
CA TYR A 21 6.57 5.26 -8.64
C TYR A 21 6.67 4.79 -7.19
N VAL A 22 5.56 4.32 -6.62
CA VAL A 22 5.52 3.81 -5.25
C VAL A 22 6.37 2.54 -5.12
N ALA A 23 6.25 1.59 -6.05
CA ALA A 23 7.06 0.38 -6.06
C ALA A 23 8.58 0.68 -6.08
N ASP A 24 9.00 1.59 -6.95
CA ASP A 24 10.40 1.99 -7.09
C ASP A 24 10.90 2.69 -5.81
N ARG A 25 10.07 3.57 -5.20
CA ARG A 25 10.38 4.29 -3.96
C ARG A 25 10.63 3.36 -2.77
N PHE A 26 9.86 2.28 -2.64
CA PHE A 26 10.00 1.33 -1.53
C PHE A 26 10.84 0.11 -1.90
N ASN A 27 11.43 0.06 -3.10
CA ASN A 27 12.19 -1.08 -3.62
C ASN A 27 11.41 -2.40 -3.50
N VAL A 28 10.11 -2.37 -3.84
CA VAL A 28 9.23 -3.55 -3.83
C VAL A 28 8.62 -3.78 -5.19
N SER A 29 8.14 -5.00 -5.44
CA SER A 29 7.45 -5.28 -6.69
C SER A 29 6.09 -4.57 -6.75
N ARG A 30 5.68 -4.18 -7.97
CA ARG A 30 4.35 -3.60 -8.23
C ARG A 30 3.21 -4.50 -7.75
N SER A 31 3.38 -5.82 -7.80
CA SER A 31 2.39 -6.77 -7.28
C SER A 31 2.18 -6.65 -5.78
N VAL A 32 3.22 -6.29 -5.00
CA VAL A 32 3.08 -6.03 -3.56
C VAL A 32 2.25 -4.77 -3.31
N VAL A 33 2.53 -3.70 -4.06
CA VAL A 33 1.76 -2.44 -4.00
C VAL A 33 0.29 -2.67 -4.38
N ALA A 34 0.04 -3.39 -5.48
CA ALA A 34 -1.31 -3.71 -5.93
C ALA A 34 -2.08 -4.54 -4.89
N ARG A 35 -1.42 -5.53 -4.26
CA ARG A 35 -2.03 -6.37 -3.23
C ARG A 35 -2.35 -5.58 -1.96
N ALA A 36 -1.50 -4.62 -1.59
CA ALA A 36 -1.76 -3.72 -0.46
C ALA A 36 -2.93 -2.77 -0.77
N TRP A 37 -3.00 -2.26 -2.00
CA TRP A 37 -4.08 -1.39 -2.45
C TRP A 37 -5.44 -2.09 -2.50
N ILE A 38 -5.51 -3.29 -3.11
CA ILE A 38 -6.75 -4.08 -3.16
C ILE A 38 -7.24 -4.37 -1.73
N ARG A 39 -6.32 -4.79 -0.84
CA ARG A 39 -6.67 -5.04 0.55
C ARG A 39 -7.23 -3.79 1.23
N TYR A 40 -6.63 -2.63 0.99
CA TYR A 40 -7.10 -1.36 1.54
C TYR A 40 -8.49 -0.99 1.03
N GLN A 41 -8.76 -1.17 -0.26
CA GLN A 41 -10.08 -0.92 -0.85
C GLN A 41 -11.16 -1.86 -0.31
N ASP A 42 -10.83 -3.14 -0.07
CA ASP A 42 -11.77 -4.13 0.47
C ASP A 42 -12.12 -3.89 1.95
N THR A 43 -11.15 -3.47 2.77
CA THR A 43 -11.35 -3.36 4.23
C THR A 43 -11.57 -1.94 4.72
N GLY A 44 -11.19 -0.92 3.94
CA GLY A 44 -11.11 0.48 4.38
C GLY A 44 -10.15 0.70 5.57
N LEU A 45 -9.40 -0.32 5.96
CA LEU A 45 -8.62 -0.37 7.20
C LEU A 45 -7.19 -0.78 6.89
N TYR A 46 -6.24 0.11 7.22
CA TYR A 46 -4.80 -0.18 7.21
C TYR A 46 -4.39 -1.09 8.38
N GLN A 47 -5.24 -1.24 9.39
CA GLN A 47 -4.95 -1.96 10.61
C GLN A 47 -5.27 -3.45 10.42
N ARG A 48 -4.25 -4.30 10.66
CA ARG A 48 -4.41 -5.76 10.74
C ARG A 48 -5.55 -6.06 11.72
N ARG A 49 -6.61 -6.75 11.28
CA ARG A 49 -7.68 -7.26 12.16
C ARG A 49 -7.00 -8.01 13.31
N ARG A 50 -6.93 -7.39 14.48
CA ARG A 50 -6.68 -8.12 15.74
C ARG A 50 -7.98 -8.86 16.03
N GLY A 51 -7.99 -10.15 15.72
CA GLY A 51 -8.79 -11.10 16.48
C GLY A 51 -8.15 -11.30 17.85
#